data_AF-A0A950RRM0-F1
#
_entry.id   AF-A0A950RRM0-F1
#
_cell.length_a   1.000
_cell.length_b   1.000
_cell.length_c   1.000
_cell.angle_alpha   90.00
_cell.angle_beta   90.00
_cell.angle_gamma   90.00
#
_symmetry.space_group_name_H-M   'P 1'
#
loop_
_entity.id
_entity.type
_entity.pdbx_description
1 polymer ?
#
loop_
_entity_poly.entity_id
_entity_poly.type
_entity_poly.pdbx_seq_one_letter_code
_entity_poly.pdbx_strand_id
1 'polypeptide(L)'
;MPAALSVLETERLLRLIRPGRLLPWLGPALRGLASRRLKADVCRYPPEVQEGERRYCKGCPQLTGCPHGETFEPDPPAGARVLHGQEDAVRPLVIAPAFPAPAAGRPGLAIPVRAVFIGRTAAGHAEAFWTALAEAGRDPSAGLDPDGTTFLVEEPEDGTLAASWRQVVLPLDISPAGESLARVRVELTGPLLLRTGAPDGGRRLRTEPGFGDLLRASLRTLGPLFRLYGEGLPEEAFRPLKELAEGVPTVAARFRMFRQPKW
;
A
#
# COMPACT_ATOMS: atom_id res chain seq x y z
N MET A 1 10.21 21.75 14.75
CA MET A 1 10.85 20.45 14.43
C MET A 1 10.20 19.92 13.16
N PRO A 2 10.95 19.35 12.22
CA PRO A 2 10.37 18.85 10.99
C PRO A 2 9.56 17.58 11.27
N ALA A 3 8.37 17.48 10.69
CA ALA A 3 7.51 16.32 10.90
C ALA A 3 8.16 15.05 10.36
N ALA A 4 8.23 14.02 11.19
CA ALA A 4 8.81 12.72 10.87
C ALA A 4 7.77 11.59 10.81
N LEU A 5 7.96 10.67 9.86
CA LEU A 5 7.19 9.45 9.71
C LEU A 5 8.15 8.26 9.57
N SER A 6 8.09 7.32 10.50
CA SER A 6 8.90 6.09 10.43
C SER A 6 8.35 5.15 9.37
N VAL A 7 9.20 4.56 8.55
CA VAL A 7 8.82 3.58 7.53
C VAL A 7 9.79 2.41 7.57
N LEU A 8 9.26 1.20 7.57
CA LEU A 8 10.01 -0.03 7.38
C LEU A 8 9.70 -0.58 6.00
N GLU A 9 10.73 -0.69 5.16
CA GLU A 9 10.66 -1.34 3.85
C GLU A 9 11.27 -2.74 3.96
N THR A 10 10.58 -3.76 3.46
CA THR A 10 11.07 -5.14 3.43
C THR A 10 10.88 -5.72 2.05
N GLU A 11 11.75 -6.62 1.65
CA GLU A 11 11.69 -7.32 0.36
C GLU A 11 11.78 -8.83 0.57
N ARG A 12 10.96 -9.59 -0.15
CA ARG A 12 10.98 -11.05 -0.19
C ARG A 12 10.75 -11.55 -1.61
N LEU A 13 11.17 -12.77 -1.89
CA LEU A 13 10.88 -13.48 -3.13
C LEU A 13 9.71 -14.44 -2.90
N LEU A 14 8.75 -14.45 -3.83
CA LEU A 14 7.74 -15.50 -3.90
C LEU A 14 8.21 -16.54 -4.91
N ARG A 15 8.70 -17.69 -4.44
CA ARG A 15 9.08 -18.80 -5.31
C ARG A 15 7.91 -19.72 -5.54
N LEU A 16 7.40 -19.77 -6.76
CA LEU A 16 6.25 -20.62 -7.09
C LEU A 16 6.61 -22.10 -6.94
N ILE A 17 5.72 -22.88 -6.33
CA ILE A 17 5.85 -24.33 -6.19
C ILE A 17 4.92 -25.05 -7.17
N ARG A 18 3.72 -24.50 -7.39
CA ARG A 18 2.72 -25.03 -8.31
C ARG A 18 2.53 -24.07 -9.49
N PRO A 19 2.40 -24.57 -10.74
CA PRO A 19 2.09 -23.72 -11.88
C PRO A 19 0.65 -23.21 -11.85
N GLY A 20 0.38 -22.14 -12.59
CA GLY A 20 -0.97 -21.64 -12.84
C GLY A 20 -1.00 -20.32 -13.60
N ARG A 21 -2.20 -19.79 -13.85
CA ARG A 21 -2.42 -18.57 -14.65
C ARG A 21 -2.41 -17.34 -13.76
N LEU A 22 -1.24 -16.69 -13.67
CA LEU A 22 -1.10 -15.50 -12.86
C LEU A 22 -1.82 -14.31 -13.49
N LEU A 23 -2.43 -13.51 -12.62
CA LEU A 23 -2.88 -12.18 -12.97
C LEU A 23 -1.68 -11.22 -13.11
N PRO A 24 -1.66 -10.30 -14.09
CA PRO A 24 -0.53 -9.38 -14.27
C PRO A 24 -0.25 -8.50 -13.04
N TRP A 25 -1.29 -8.13 -12.29
CA TRP A 25 -1.17 -7.40 -11.03
C TRP A 25 -1.60 -8.28 -9.86
N LEU A 26 -0.61 -8.70 -9.06
CA LEU A 26 -0.79 -9.63 -7.95
C LEU A 26 -1.13 -8.94 -6.61
N GLY A 27 -1.00 -7.61 -6.52
CA GLY A 27 -1.17 -6.86 -5.27
C GLY A 27 -2.48 -7.16 -4.51
N PRO A 28 -3.66 -7.18 -5.16
CA PRO A 28 -4.92 -7.50 -4.50
C PRO A 28 -4.99 -8.94 -3.98
N ALA A 29 -4.44 -9.90 -4.74
CA ALA A 29 -4.41 -11.30 -4.32
C ALA A 29 -3.52 -11.46 -3.08
N LEU A 30 -2.27 -10.97 -3.12
CA LEU A 30 -1.34 -11.01 -1.99
C LEU A 30 -1.91 -10.33 -0.74
N ARG A 31 -2.57 -9.18 -0.91
CA ARG A 31 -3.27 -8.50 0.19
C ARG A 31 -4.38 -9.38 0.77
N GLY A 32 -5.21 -9.98 -0.08
CA GLY A 32 -6.31 -10.84 0.35
C GLY A 32 -5.82 -12.06 1.13
N LEU A 33 -4.78 -12.73 0.62
CA LEU A 33 -4.16 -13.89 1.25
C LEU A 33 -3.57 -13.57 2.62
N ALA A 34 -2.68 -12.58 2.69
CA ALA A 34 -2.05 -12.18 3.94
C ALA A 34 -3.09 -11.69 4.96
N SER A 35 -4.07 -10.87 4.52
CA SER A 35 -5.12 -10.35 5.39
C SER A 35 -5.99 -11.46 5.96
N ARG A 36 -6.50 -12.37 5.10
CA ARG A 36 -7.37 -13.47 5.53
C ARG A 36 -6.65 -14.39 6.50
N ARG A 37 -5.41 -14.78 6.17
CA ARG A 37 -4.62 -15.69 7.01
C ARG A 37 -4.29 -15.05 8.35
N LEU A 38 -3.74 -13.84 8.34
CA LEU A 38 -3.41 -13.12 9.58
C LEU A 38 -4.65 -12.91 10.46
N LYS A 39 -5.81 -12.59 9.87
CA LYS A 39 -7.06 -12.47 10.61
C LYS A 39 -7.45 -13.79 11.28
N ALA A 40 -7.39 -14.90 10.55
CA ALA A 40 -7.71 -16.22 11.08
C ALA A 40 -6.80 -16.61 12.25
N ASP A 41 -5.53 -16.20 12.22
CA ASP A 41 -4.55 -16.55 13.25
C ASP A 41 -4.69 -15.70 14.53
N VAL A 42 -5.09 -14.43 14.42
CA VAL A 42 -5.10 -13.49 15.56
C VAL A 42 -6.49 -13.16 16.08
N CYS A 43 -7.54 -13.35 15.29
CA CYS A 43 -8.90 -12.98 15.67
C CYS A 43 -9.49 -14.00 16.64
N ARG A 44 -9.99 -13.52 17.78
CA ARG A 44 -10.57 -14.37 18.84
C ARG A 44 -12.04 -14.73 18.63
N TYR A 45 -12.70 -14.12 17.63
CA TYR A 45 -14.08 -14.48 17.31
C TYR A 45 -14.13 -15.80 16.53
N PRO A 46 -15.18 -16.62 16.68
CA PRO A 46 -15.38 -17.82 15.86
C PRO A 46 -15.39 -17.51 14.35
N PRO A 47 -14.92 -18.41 13.47
CA PRO A 47 -14.84 -18.17 12.02
C PRO A 47 -16.15 -17.66 11.39
N GLU A 48 -17.29 -18.20 11.78
CA GLU A 48 -18.61 -17.79 11.32
C GLU A 48 -18.93 -16.32 11.66
N VAL A 49 -18.50 -15.85 12.83
CA VAL A 49 -18.63 -14.45 13.25
C VAL A 49 -17.64 -13.58 12.48
N GLN A 50 -16.42 -14.09 12.23
CA GLN A 50 -15.40 -13.36 11.46
C GLN A 50 -15.82 -13.10 10.01
N GLU A 51 -16.52 -14.04 9.38
CA GLU A 51 -16.97 -13.95 7.98
C GLU A 51 -18.30 -13.20 7.85
N GLY A 52 -19.16 -13.24 8.89
CA GLY A 52 -20.42 -12.51 8.97
C GLY A 52 -20.30 -11.14 9.64
N GLU A 53 -20.66 -11.07 10.92
CA GLU A 53 -20.79 -9.82 11.70
C GLU A 53 -19.50 -9.00 11.77
N ARG A 54 -18.35 -9.68 11.82
CA ARG A 54 -17.03 -9.07 11.94
C ARG A 54 -16.23 -9.18 10.67
N ARG A 55 -16.89 -9.16 9.50
CA ARG A 55 -16.20 -9.16 8.19
C ARG A 55 -15.14 -8.06 8.11
N TYR A 56 -15.47 -6.88 8.62
CA TYR A 56 -14.55 -5.77 8.85
C TYR A 56 -14.26 -5.63 10.35
N CYS A 57 -13.03 -5.29 10.71
CA CYS A 57 -12.53 -5.22 12.09
C CYS A 57 -12.95 -3.92 12.83
N LYS A 58 -13.78 -3.07 12.22
CA LYS A 58 -14.20 -1.78 12.78
C LYS A 58 -14.87 -1.91 14.14
N GLY A 59 -14.41 -1.11 15.11
CA GLY A 59 -15.00 -1.08 16.45
C GLY A 59 -14.82 -2.38 17.23
N CYS A 60 -13.83 -3.19 16.86
CA CYS A 60 -13.42 -4.34 17.65
C CYS A 60 -12.73 -3.86 18.93
N PRO A 61 -13.17 -4.26 20.14
CA PRO A 61 -12.50 -3.86 21.38
C PRO A 61 -11.04 -4.31 21.49
N GLN A 62 -10.65 -5.31 20.70
CA GLN A 62 -9.30 -5.87 20.66
C GLN A 62 -8.44 -5.29 19.53
N LEU A 63 -8.91 -4.24 18.83
CA LEU A 63 -8.22 -3.73 17.65
C LEU A 63 -6.85 -3.11 17.99
N THR A 64 -6.74 -2.43 19.13
CA THR A 64 -5.46 -1.94 19.65
C THR A 64 -4.55 -3.12 19.98
N GLY A 65 -3.37 -3.16 19.38
CA GLY A 65 -2.41 -4.25 19.48
C GLY A 65 -2.73 -5.49 18.63
N CYS A 66 -3.84 -5.52 17.89
CA CYS A 66 -4.15 -6.62 16.98
C CYS A 66 -3.33 -6.48 15.69
N PRO A 67 -2.47 -7.47 15.34
CA PRO A 67 -1.65 -7.39 14.14
C PRO A 67 -2.46 -7.18 12.85
N HIS A 68 -3.63 -7.83 12.72
CA HIS A 68 -4.51 -7.67 11.56
C HIS A 68 -5.13 -6.27 11.49
N GLY A 69 -5.72 -5.82 12.60
CA GLY A 69 -6.37 -4.50 12.67
C GLY A 69 -5.38 -3.39 12.38
N GLU A 70 -4.23 -3.38 13.06
CA GLU A 70 -3.25 -2.29 12.94
C GLU A 70 -2.53 -2.24 11.58
N THR A 71 -2.60 -3.30 10.76
CA THR A 71 -1.97 -3.35 9.43
C THR A 71 -2.95 -3.21 8.27
N PHE A 72 -4.08 -3.90 8.30
CA PHE A 72 -5.02 -3.99 7.17
C PHE A 72 -6.28 -3.13 7.34
N GLU A 73 -6.77 -3.00 8.56
CA GLU A 73 -8.05 -2.34 8.88
C GLU A 73 -7.95 -1.49 10.15
N PRO A 74 -7.04 -0.50 10.18
CA PRO A 74 -6.81 0.27 11.39
C PRO A 74 -8.04 1.14 11.69
N ASP A 75 -8.43 1.20 12.95
CA ASP A 75 -9.32 2.26 13.39
C ASP A 75 -8.51 3.56 13.57
N PRO A 76 -9.11 4.73 13.32
CA PRO A 76 -8.51 5.99 13.70
C PRO A 76 -8.18 6.00 15.20
N PRO A 77 -7.02 6.55 15.61
CA PRO A 77 -6.69 6.71 17.02
C PRO A 77 -7.79 7.48 17.77
N ALA A 78 -7.98 7.18 19.05
CA ALA A 78 -8.93 7.90 19.89
C ALA A 78 -8.64 9.41 19.86
N GLY A 79 -9.67 10.22 19.58
CA GLY A 79 -9.54 11.68 19.47
C GLY A 79 -9.02 12.19 18.11
N ALA A 80 -8.68 11.31 17.16
CA ALA A 80 -8.36 11.73 15.80
C ALA A 80 -9.60 12.39 15.15
N ARG A 81 -9.42 13.58 14.58
CA ARG A 81 -10.45 14.22 13.75
C ARG A 81 -10.63 13.41 12.46
N VAL A 82 -11.65 12.56 12.44
CA VAL A 82 -12.12 11.88 11.23
C VAL A 82 -12.85 12.90 10.38
N LEU A 83 -12.32 13.17 9.18
CA LEU A 83 -12.98 14.09 8.24
C LEU A 83 -14.11 13.35 7.54
N HIS A 84 -15.21 14.05 7.25
CA HIS A 84 -16.31 13.48 6.48
C HIS A 84 -15.82 13.02 5.10
N GLY A 85 -16.13 11.78 4.72
CA GLY A 85 -15.61 11.10 3.52
C GLY A 85 -14.24 10.44 3.70
N GLN A 86 -13.69 10.44 4.92
CA GLN A 86 -12.49 9.70 5.35
C GLN A 86 -12.77 8.89 6.62
N GLU A 87 -13.92 8.23 6.67
CA GLU A 87 -14.34 7.41 7.80
C GLU A 87 -13.41 6.21 8.03
N ASP A 88 -12.74 5.75 6.97
CA ASP A 88 -11.69 4.73 7.02
C ASP A 88 -10.31 5.35 7.16
N ALA A 89 -9.54 4.90 8.15
CA ALA A 89 -8.14 5.28 8.25
C ALA A 89 -7.35 4.78 7.03
N VAL A 90 -6.38 5.60 6.60
CA VAL A 90 -5.49 5.21 5.51
C VAL A 90 -4.64 4.03 5.97
N ARG A 91 -4.63 2.94 5.23
CA ARG A 91 -3.90 1.73 5.62
C ARG A 91 -2.38 1.98 5.66
N PRO A 92 -1.66 1.61 6.74
CA PRO A 92 -0.22 1.79 6.88
C PRO A 92 0.60 0.71 6.19
N LEU A 93 0.06 0.08 5.13
CA LEU A 93 0.69 -1.03 4.42
C LEU A 93 0.57 -0.88 2.90
N VAL A 94 1.71 -0.91 2.23
CA VAL A 94 1.82 -1.02 0.77
C VAL A 94 2.42 -2.38 0.42
N ILE A 95 1.78 -3.11 -0.49
CA ILE A 95 2.29 -4.37 -1.05
C ILE A 95 2.52 -4.13 -2.54
N ALA A 96 3.78 -4.22 -2.97
CA ALA A 96 4.25 -3.89 -4.30
C ALA A 96 5.00 -5.09 -4.89
N PRO A 97 4.28 -6.09 -5.45
CA PRO A 97 4.91 -7.12 -6.25
C PRO A 97 5.46 -6.55 -7.55
N ALA A 98 6.42 -7.24 -8.16
CA ALA A 98 6.84 -6.97 -9.53
C ALA A 98 5.64 -6.91 -10.49
N PHE A 99 5.65 -5.94 -11.39
CA PHE A 99 4.59 -5.74 -12.37
C PHE A 99 5.17 -5.45 -13.76
N PRO A 100 4.61 -6.05 -14.82
CA PRO A 100 3.59 -7.11 -14.79
C PRO A 100 4.19 -8.45 -14.33
N ALA A 101 3.39 -9.24 -13.61
CA ALA A 101 3.71 -10.65 -13.41
C ALA A 101 3.61 -11.44 -14.74
N PRO A 102 4.43 -12.48 -14.95
CA PRO A 102 4.31 -13.35 -16.13
C PRO A 102 2.93 -14.00 -16.19
N ALA A 103 2.33 -14.12 -17.37
CA ALA A 103 0.98 -14.69 -17.52
C ALA A 103 0.88 -16.18 -17.09
N ALA A 104 1.99 -16.92 -17.16
CA ALA A 104 2.08 -18.30 -16.73
C ALA A 104 3.13 -18.44 -15.62
N GLY A 105 2.68 -18.87 -14.44
CA GLY A 105 3.53 -19.27 -13.34
C GLY A 105 4.09 -20.66 -13.59
N ARG A 106 5.40 -20.83 -13.39
CA ARG A 106 6.08 -22.14 -13.43
C ARG A 106 6.76 -22.38 -12.08
N PRO A 107 6.86 -23.63 -11.61
CA PRO A 107 7.65 -23.95 -10.43
C PRO A 107 9.07 -23.38 -10.54
N GLY A 108 9.57 -22.78 -9.46
CA GLY A 108 10.86 -22.11 -9.41
C GLY A 108 10.87 -20.66 -9.90
N LEU A 109 9.79 -20.17 -10.55
CA LEU A 109 9.67 -18.74 -10.86
C LEU A 109 9.68 -17.93 -9.56
N ALA A 110 10.61 -16.99 -9.44
CA ALA A 110 10.70 -16.07 -8.32
C ALA A 110 10.08 -14.71 -8.69
N ILE A 111 9.19 -14.20 -7.85
CA ILE A 111 8.55 -12.89 -8.02
C ILE A 111 8.95 -12.01 -6.83
N PRO A 112 9.71 -10.92 -7.04
CA PRO A 112 10.06 -10.03 -5.94
C PRO A 112 8.83 -9.25 -5.49
N VAL A 113 8.70 -9.13 -4.17
CA VAL A 113 7.62 -8.41 -3.50
C VAL A 113 8.23 -7.51 -2.44
N ARG A 114 7.94 -6.22 -2.59
CA ARG A 114 8.23 -5.23 -1.57
C ARG A 114 7.00 -4.98 -0.71
N ALA A 115 7.18 -4.99 0.61
CA ALA A 115 6.19 -4.52 1.56
C ALA A 115 6.72 -3.30 2.33
N VAL A 116 5.91 -2.24 2.39
CA VAL A 116 6.23 -1.00 3.11
C VAL A 116 5.23 -0.82 4.24
N PHE A 117 5.74 -0.82 5.47
CA PHE A 117 5.00 -0.61 6.70
C PHE A 117 5.24 0.82 7.19
N ILE A 118 4.15 1.55 7.43
CA ILE A 118 4.17 2.99 7.70
C ILE A 118 3.79 3.22 9.16
N GLY A 119 4.67 3.89 9.91
CA GLY A 119 4.58 4.02 11.36
C GLY A 119 5.17 2.81 12.09
N ARG A 120 5.54 3.02 13.35
CA ARG A 120 6.19 2.00 14.19
C ARG A 120 5.28 0.81 14.48
N THR A 121 3.99 1.06 14.69
CA THR A 121 3.01 0.01 15.00
C THR A 121 2.88 -1.00 13.85
N ALA A 122 2.59 -0.54 12.63
CA ALA A 122 2.49 -1.43 11.47
C ALA A 122 3.83 -2.14 11.19
N ALA A 123 4.96 -1.45 11.37
CA ALA A 123 6.28 -2.03 11.19
C ALA A 123 6.59 -3.14 12.22
N GLY A 124 6.07 -3.04 13.45
CA GLY A 124 6.17 -4.08 14.47
C GLY A 124 5.47 -5.39 14.09
N HIS A 125 4.54 -5.34 13.13
CA HIS A 125 3.79 -6.50 12.62
C HIS A 125 4.35 -7.07 11.31
N ALA A 126 5.53 -6.61 10.86
CA ALA A 126 6.09 -7.03 9.58
C ALA A 126 6.33 -8.55 9.50
N GLU A 127 6.84 -9.17 10.57
CA GLU A 127 7.06 -10.62 10.64
C GLU A 127 5.74 -11.39 10.60
N ALA A 128 4.72 -10.94 11.34
CA ALA A 128 3.39 -11.55 11.33
C ALA A 128 2.75 -11.49 9.93
N PHE A 129 2.93 -10.37 9.21
CA PHE A 129 2.51 -10.25 7.82
C PHE A 129 3.20 -11.28 6.90
N TRP A 130 4.52 -11.40 6.97
CA TRP A 130 5.27 -12.32 6.12
C TRP A 130 4.98 -13.78 6.46
N THR A 131 4.80 -14.10 7.74
CA THR A 131 4.38 -15.43 8.22
C THR A 131 3.02 -15.80 7.66
N ALA A 132 2.03 -14.92 7.81
CA ALA A 132 0.69 -15.13 7.28
C ALA A 132 0.69 -15.30 5.75
N LEU A 133 1.50 -14.50 5.03
CA LEU A 133 1.62 -14.66 3.58
C LEU A 133 2.31 -15.97 3.19
N ALA A 134 3.32 -16.42 3.94
CA ALA A 134 4.01 -17.68 3.69
C ALA A 134 3.10 -18.89 3.95
N GLU A 135 2.27 -18.84 4.98
CA GLU A 135 1.30 -19.89 5.27
C GLU A 135 0.20 -19.94 4.21
N ALA A 136 -0.37 -18.79 3.85
CA ALA A 136 -1.36 -18.70 2.77
C ALA A 136 -0.78 -19.17 1.43
N GLY A 137 0.49 -18.86 1.15
CA GLY A 137 1.18 -19.27 -0.07
C GLY A 137 1.34 -20.79 -0.20
N ARG A 138 1.39 -21.52 0.91
CA ARG A 138 1.48 -22.99 0.92
C ARG A 138 0.11 -23.67 0.82
N ASP A 139 -0.98 -22.95 1.04
CA ASP A 139 -2.34 -23.49 1.01
C ASP A 139 -2.86 -23.60 -0.43
N PRO A 140 -3.07 -24.82 -0.96
CA PRO A 140 -3.57 -25.02 -2.32
C PRO A 140 -5.01 -24.51 -2.52
N SER A 141 -5.76 -24.28 -1.45
CA SER A 141 -7.13 -23.72 -1.49
C SER A 141 -7.16 -22.19 -1.49
N ALA A 142 -6.02 -21.54 -1.23
CA ALA A 142 -5.87 -20.10 -1.12
C ALA A 142 -4.80 -19.56 -2.08
N GLY A 143 -4.63 -20.16 -3.27
CA GLY A 143 -3.59 -19.76 -4.22
C GLY A 143 -3.71 -18.33 -4.77
N LEU A 144 -2.68 -17.89 -5.51
CA LEU A 144 -2.57 -16.54 -6.09
C LEU A 144 -3.63 -16.21 -7.16
N ASP A 145 -4.24 -17.24 -7.72
CA ASP A 145 -5.16 -17.19 -8.85
C ASP A 145 -6.13 -18.39 -8.79
N PRO A 146 -7.14 -18.45 -9.69
CA PRO A 146 -8.14 -19.52 -9.68
C PRO A 146 -7.59 -20.94 -9.83
N ASP A 147 -6.37 -21.12 -10.38
CA ASP A 147 -5.74 -22.43 -10.53
C ASP A 147 -5.06 -22.93 -9.25
N GLY A 148 -5.07 -22.11 -8.18
CA GLY A 148 -4.49 -22.47 -6.89
C GLY A 148 -2.96 -22.44 -6.89
N THR A 149 -2.33 -21.51 -7.62
CA THR A 149 -0.85 -21.37 -7.62
C THR A 149 -0.33 -21.08 -6.21
N THR A 150 0.50 -21.99 -5.70
CA THR A 150 1.18 -21.91 -4.41
C THR A 150 2.62 -21.42 -4.55
N PHE A 151 3.17 -20.87 -3.47
CA PHE A 151 4.51 -20.31 -3.41
C PHE A 151 5.13 -20.42 -2.02
N LEU A 152 6.47 -20.34 -1.96
CA LEU A 152 7.25 -20.09 -0.76
C LEU A 152 7.60 -18.60 -0.68
N VAL A 153 7.65 -18.06 0.53
CA VAL A 153 8.25 -16.75 0.80
C VAL A 153 9.69 -16.99 1.22
N GLU A 154 10.61 -16.36 0.51
CA GLU A 154 12.06 -16.50 0.72
C GLU A 154 12.71 -15.13 0.91
N GLU A 155 13.81 -15.10 1.64
CA GLU A 155 14.66 -13.92 1.72
C GLU A 155 15.50 -13.79 0.43
N PRO A 156 15.82 -12.56 -0.02
CA PRO A 156 16.71 -12.36 -1.16
C PRO A 156 18.13 -12.86 -0.85
N GLU A 157 18.75 -13.58 -1.79
CA GLU A 157 20.05 -14.24 -1.63
C GLU A 157 21.25 -13.26 -1.62
N ASP A 158 21.14 -12.11 -2.29
CA ASP A 158 22.29 -11.26 -2.71
C ASP A 158 22.63 -10.08 -1.76
N GLY A 159 22.28 -10.15 -0.48
CA GLY A 159 22.54 -9.05 0.47
C GLY A 159 21.72 -7.77 0.21
N THR A 160 20.73 -7.85 -0.69
CA THR A 160 19.66 -6.86 -0.83
C THR A 160 18.95 -6.72 0.52
N LEU A 161 18.75 -5.48 0.99
CA LEU A 161 18.18 -5.20 2.32
C LEU A 161 16.85 -5.95 2.55
N ALA A 162 16.89 -7.05 3.31
CA ALA A 162 15.69 -7.78 3.74
C ALA A 162 14.75 -6.88 4.56
N ALA A 163 15.31 -5.86 5.21
CA ALA A 163 14.60 -4.83 5.94
C ALA A 163 15.43 -3.53 5.99
N SER A 164 14.81 -2.39 5.69
CA SER A 164 15.41 -1.07 5.78
C SER A 164 14.47 -0.11 6.50
N TRP A 165 14.94 0.44 7.62
CA TRP A 165 14.26 1.55 8.29
C TRP A 165 14.63 2.87 7.62
N ARG A 166 13.63 3.71 7.40
CA ARG A 166 13.82 5.09 6.96
C ARG A 166 12.92 6.03 7.74
N GLN A 167 13.42 7.24 7.97
CA GLN A 167 12.61 8.33 8.46
C GLN A 167 12.24 9.22 7.28
N VAL A 168 10.95 9.28 6.97
CA VAL A 168 10.43 10.23 5.98
C VAL A 168 10.23 11.55 6.70
N VAL A 169 11.07 12.53 6.34
CA VAL A 169 10.99 13.89 6.87
C VAL A 169 10.50 14.80 5.76
N LEU A 170 9.42 15.54 6.01
CA LEU A 170 8.93 16.52 5.07
C LEU A 170 9.45 17.91 5.43
N PRO A 171 10.14 18.61 4.51
CA PRO A 171 10.43 20.01 4.70
C PRO A 171 9.11 20.78 4.68
N LEU A 172 8.78 21.42 5.80
CA LEU A 172 7.61 22.29 5.92
C LEU A 172 7.89 23.71 5.44
N ASP A 173 9.17 24.08 5.39
CA ASP A 173 9.61 25.32 4.76
C ASP A 173 9.75 25.07 3.25
N ILE A 174 8.95 25.81 2.49
CA ILE A 174 8.91 25.76 1.01
C ILE A 174 9.88 26.82 0.43
N SER A 175 10.67 27.47 1.29
CA SER A 175 11.73 28.38 0.86
C SER A 175 12.63 27.69 -0.19
N PRO A 176 12.96 28.36 -1.31
CA PRO A 176 13.77 27.80 -2.40
C PRO A 176 15.25 27.63 -2.01
N ALA A 177 15.56 27.35 -0.74
CA ALA A 177 16.90 27.29 -0.17
C ALA A 177 17.75 26.10 -0.66
N GLY A 178 17.33 25.39 -1.71
CA GLY A 178 18.03 24.24 -2.28
C GLY A 178 18.17 24.33 -3.80
N GLU A 179 18.93 23.39 -4.36
CA GLU A 179 19.07 23.26 -5.82
C GLU A 179 17.70 23.01 -6.47
N SER A 180 17.39 23.79 -7.50
CA SER A 180 16.23 23.55 -8.34
C SER A 180 16.47 22.30 -9.19
N LEU A 181 15.62 21.29 -9.04
CA LEU A 181 15.61 20.15 -9.95
C LEU A 181 15.02 20.58 -11.29
N ALA A 182 15.87 20.69 -12.31
CA ALA A 182 15.43 21.09 -13.64
C ALA A 182 14.40 20.13 -14.27
N ARG A 183 14.47 18.82 -13.93
CA ARG A 183 13.57 17.78 -14.42
C ARG A 183 13.40 16.67 -13.39
N VAL A 184 12.18 16.13 -13.30
CA VAL A 184 11.85 14.94 -12.51
C VAL A 184 11.14 13.93 -13.42
N ARG A 185 11.56 12.67 -13.34
CA ARG A 185 10.86 11.55 -13.98
C ARG A 185 10.11 10.77 -12.91
N VAL A 186 8.81 10.57 -13.12
CA VAL A 186 7.97 9.71 -12.28
C VAL A 186 7.64 8.45 -13.07
N GLU A 187 7.99 7.30 -12.50
CA GLU A 187 7.69 5.99 -13.07
C GLU A 187 6.66 5.25 -12.21
N LEU A 188 5.62 4.74 -12.85
CA LEU A 188 4.61 3.92 -12.18
C LEU A 188 5.06 2.46 -12.25
N THR A 189 5.49 1.91 -11.13
CA THR A 189 5.90 0.49 -11.02
C THR A 189 4.71 -0.47 -10.87
N GLY A 190 3.49 0.01 -11.06
CA GLY A 190 2.25 -0.74 -10.94
C GLY A 190 1.05 0.09 -11.38
N PRO A 191 -0.15 -0.54 -11.48
CA PRO A 191 -1.35 0.16 -11.91
C PRO A 191 -1.75 1.30 -10.97
N LEU A 192 -2.01 2.49 -11.53
CA LEU A 192 -2.50 3.65 -10.79
C LEU A 192 -3.99 3.86 -11.05
N LEU A 193 -4.80 3.84 -9.99
CA LEU A 193 -6.19 4.29 -10.04
C LEU A 193 -6.27 5.74 -9.54
N LEU A 194 -6.33 6.70 -10.46
CA LEU A 194 -6.48 8.10 -10.12
C LEU A 194 -7.85 8.65 -10.50
N ARG A 195 -8.58 9.19 -9.53
CA ARG A 195 -9.84 9.90 -9.75
C ARG A 195 -9.70 11.38 -9.38
N THR A 196 -10.23 12.24 -10.26
CA THR A 196 -10.32 13.69 -10.05
C THR A 196 -11.78 14.10 -10.00
N GLY A 197 -12.05 15.26 -9.38
CA GLY A 197 -13.38 15.86 -9.44
C GLY A 197 -13.74 16.22 -10.88
N ALA A 198 -15.00 16.07 -11.22
CA ALA A 198 -15.58 16.52 -12.49
C ALA A 198 -16.48 17.74 -12.23
N PRO A 199 -16.73 18.60 -13.25
CA PRO A 199 -17.53 19.82 -13.09
C PRO A 199 -18.97 19.57 -12.58
N ASP A 200 -19.50 18.37 -12.82
CA ASP A 200 -20.81 17.90 -12.36
C ASP A 200 -20.84 17.44 -10.89
N GLY A 201 -19.73 17.61 -10.15
CA GLY A 201 -19.57 17.10 -8.79
C GLY A 201 -19.21 15.61 -8.73
N GLY A 202 -19.13 14.92 -9.88
CA GLY A 202 -18.75 13.52 -9.97
C GLY A 202 -17.24 13.28 -9.79
N ARG A 203 -16.85 12.00 -9.77
CA ARG A 203 -15.44 11.58 -9.84
C ARG A 203 -15.17 10.89 -11.16
N ARG A 204 -14.22 11.38 -11.94
CA ARG A 204 -13.81 10.78 -13.23
C ARG A 204 -12.43 10.15 -13.12
N LEU A 205 -12.24 9.01 -13.81
CA LEU A 205 -10.94 8.39 -13.99
C LEU A 205 -10.02 9.31 -14.82
N ARG A 206 -8.82 9.59 -14.31
CA ARG A 206 -7.78 10.34 -15.02
C ARG A 206 -6.85 9.35 -15.73
N THR A 207 -6.94 9.29 -17.06
CA THR A 207 -6.14 8.36 -17.88
C THR A 207 -4.76 8.91 -18.25
N GLU A 208 -4.63 10.24 -18.26
CA GLU A 208 -3.39 10.95 -18.59
C GLU A 208 -3.12 12.01 -17.52
N PRO A 209 -2.65 11.60 -16.33
CA PRO A 209 -2.37 12.53 -15.25
C PRO A 209 -1.13 13.38 -15.54
N GLY A 210 -1.22 14.69 -15.29
CA GLY A 210 -0.05 15.56 -15.25
C GLY A 210 0.68 15.49 -13.90
N PHE A 211 1.80 16.18 -13.77
CA PHE A 211 2.55 16.27 -12.50
C PHE A 211 1.66 16.72 -11.33
N GLY A 212 0.90 17.80 -11.50
CA GLY A 212 0.00 18.32 -10.47
C GLY A 212 -1.06 17.30 -10.03
N ASP A 213 -1.58 16.48 -10.95
CA ASP A 213 -2.53 15.41 -10.62
C ASP A 213 -1.90 14.35 -9.70
N LEU A 214 -0.67 13.91 -10.02
CA LEU A 214 0.09 12.92 -9.26
C LEU A 214 0.51 13.44 -7.89
N LEU A 215 0.99 14.69 -7.81
CA LEU A 215 1.40 15.30 -6.56
C LEU A 215 0.20 15.49 -5.63
N ARG A 216 -0.90 16.09 -6.11
CA ARG A 216 -2.12 16.24 -5.30
C ARG A 216 -2.64 14.89 -4.80
N ALA A 217 -2.61 13.86 -5.63
CA ALA A 217 -2.98 12.51 -5.22
C ALA A 217 -2.10 12.00 -4.08
N SER A 218 -0.78 12.16 -4.20
CA SER A 218 0.18 11.77 -3.17
C SER A 218 -0.03 12.52 -1.86
N LEU A 219 -0.22 13.84 -1.92
CA LEU A 219 -0.46 14.68 -0.74
C LEU A 219 -1.76 14.34 -0.02
N ARG A 220 -2.82 13.93 -0.74
CA ARG A 220 -4.08 13.45 -0.14
C ARG A 220 -3.90 12.19 0.70
N THR A 221 -2.89 11.37 0.40
CA THR A 221 -2.55 10.16 1.17
C THR A 221 -1.55 10.47 2.27
N LEU A 222 -0.56 11.32 1.98
CA LEU A 222 0.53 11.63 2.90
C LEU A 222 0.06 12.37 4.15
N GLY A 223 -0.85 13.32 4.01
CA GLY A 223 -1.40 14.08 5.14
C GLY A 223 -2.03 13.18 6.21
N PRO A 224 -2.99 12.32 5.83
CA PRO A 224 -3.53 11.31 6.73
C PRO A 224 -2.49 10.37 7.32
N LEU A 225 -1.49 9.93 6.55
CA LEU A 225 -0.43 9.05 7.07
C LEU A 225 0.39 9.72 8.18
N PHE A 226 0.82 10.96 8.00
CA PHE A 226 1.52 11.71 9.05
C PHE A 226 0.63 11.95 10.27
N ARG A 227 -0.63 12.34 10.05
CA ARG A 227 -1.60 12.57 11.13
C ARG A 227 -1.87 11.31 11.97
N LEU A 228 -1.91 10.14 11.34
CA LEU A 228 -2.28 8.88 12.00
C LEU A 228 -1.08 8.10 12.54
N TYR A 229 0.09 8.17 11.88
CA TYR A 229 1.22 7.27 12.11
C TYR A 229 2.57 7.96 12.34
N GLY A 230 2.61 9.29 12.27
CA GLY A 230 3.83 10.08 12.45
C GLY A 230 3.57 11.34 13.26
N GLU A 231 4.40 12.35 13.03
CA GLU A 231 4.19 13.68 13.58
C GLU A 231 3.19 14.45 12.73
N GLY A 232 2.10 14.93 13.33
CA GLY A 232 1.06 15.66 12.62
C GLY A 232 1.62 16.86 11.83
N LEU A 233 1.14 17.02 10.60
CA LEU A 233 1.48 18.17 9.76
C LEU A 233 0.52 19.34 10.05
N PRO A 234 0.96 20.60 9.89
CA PRO A 234 0.06 21.75 9.87
C PRO A 234 -1.05 21.57 8.82
N GLU A 235 -2.29 22.01 9.13
CA GLU A 235 -3.44 21.85 8.22
C GLU A 235 -3.19 22.47 6.83
N GLU A 236 -2.45 23.58 6.78
CA GLU A 236 -2.12 24.32 5.56
C GLU A 236 -0.80 23.89 4.88
N ALA A 237 -0.10 22.87 5.41
CA ALA A 237 1.25 22.49 4.96
C ALA A 237 1.33 22.18 3.46
N PHE A 238 0.23 21.74 2.85
CA PHE A 238 0.21 21.32 1.45
C PHE A 238 -0.44 22.31 0.51
N ARG A 239 -1.09 23.38 0.98
CA ARG A 239 -1.77 24.33 0.08
C ARG A 239 -0.78 24.99 -0.90
N PRO A 240 0.35 25.58 -0.45
CA PRO A 240 1.28 26.23 -1.38
C PRO A 240 1.92 25.22 -2.36
N LEU A 241 2.18 23.99 -1.93
CA LEU A 241 2.70 22.93 -2.81
C LEU A 241 1.73 22.57 -3.94
N LYS A 242 0.43 22.53 -3.64
CA LYS A 242 -0.61 22.22 -4.64
C LYS A 242 -0.72 23.36 -5.67
N GLU A 243 -0.62 24.60 -5.23
CA GLU A 243 -0.64 25.80 -6.09
C GLU A 243 0.60 25.83 -6.99
N LEU A 244 1.79 25.63 -6.44
CA LEU A 244 3.04 25.57 -7.22
C LEU A 244 3.03 24.45 -8.27
N ALA A 245 2.45 23.30 -7.94
CA ALA A 245 2.40 22.15 -8.85
C ALA A 245 1.50 22.35 -10.07
N GLU A 246 0.59 23.34 -10.05
CA GLU A 246 -0.20 23.72 -11.23
C GLU A 246 0.68 24.37 -12.30
N GLY A 247 1.73 25.07 -11.88
CA GLY A 247 2.69 25.72 -12.78
C GLY A 247 3.77 24.79 -13.33
N VAL A 248 3.84 23.52 -12.90
CA VAL A 248 4.88 22.58 -13.35
C VAL A 248 4.43 21.86 -14.62
N PRO A 249 5.00 22.17 -15.80
CA PRO A 249 4.58 21.56 -17.05
C PRO A 249 5.01 20.09 -17.12
N THR A 250 4.12 19.25 -17.63
CA THR A 250 4.47 17.88 -17.99
C THR A 250 5.12 17.87 -19.36
N VAL A 251 6.45 17.75 -19.41
CA VAL A 251 7.25 17.81 -20.66
C VAL A 251 6.98 16.61 -21.57
N ALA A 252 6.86 15.42 -20.97
CA ALA A 252 6.55 14.19 -21.68
C ALA A 252 5.83 13.22 -20.74
N ALA A 253 4.85 12.50 -21.26
CA ALA A 253 4.17 11.45 -20.54
C ALA A 253 3.78 10.31 -21.47
N ARG A 254 3.85 9.07 -20.96
CA ARG A 254 3.43 7.87 -21.67
C ARG A 254 2.63 7.02 -20.70
N PHE A 255 1.33 6.95 -20.92
CA PHE A 255 0.43 6.14 -20.12
C PHE A 255 -0.22 5.07 -20.99
N ARG A 256 -0.40 3.88 -20.43
CA ARG A 256 -1.18 2.82 -21.05
C ARG A 256 -2.29 2.43 -20.08
N MET A 257 -3.52 2.41 -20.57
CA MET A 257 -4.64 1.93 -19.77
C MET A 257 -4.41 0.45 -19.43
N PHE A 258 -4.42 0.15 -18.15
CA PHE A 258 -4.35 -1.22 -17.65
C PHE A 258 -5.73 -1.67 -17.19
N ARG A 259 -6.16 -2.84 -17.68
CA ARG A 259 -7.38 -3.50 -17.23
C ARG A 259 -7.00 -4.88 -16.74
N GLN A 260 -7.23 -5.13 -15.45
CA GLN A 260 -7.11 -6.45 -14.87
C GLN A 260 -8.08 -7.40 -15.60
N PRO A 261 -7.63 -8.56 -16.10
CA PRO A 261 -8.53 -9.63 -16.50
C PRO A 261 -9.43 -10.01 -15.32
N LYS A 262 -10.72 -10.23 -15.59
CA LYS A 262 -11.62 -10.87 -14.63
C LYS A 262 -11.64 -12.36 -14.95
N TRP A 263 -11.53 -13.18 -13.93
CA TRP A 263 -11.81 -14.61 -13.99
C TRP A 263 -13.22 -14.87 -13.46
#